data_AF-A0A1R3IJM6-F1
#
_entry.id   AF-A0A1R3IJM6-F1
#
_cell.length_a   1.000
_cell.length_b   1.000
_cell.length_c   1.000
_cell.angle_alpha   90.00
_cell.angle_beta   90.00
_cell.angle_gamma   90.00
#
_symmetry.space_group_name_H-M   'P 1'
#
loop_
_entity.id
_entity.type
_entity.pdbx_description
1 polymer ?
#
loop_
_entity_poly.entity_id
_entity_poly.type
_entity_poly.pdbx_seq_one_letter_code
_entity_poly.pdbx_strand_id
1 'polypeptide(L)'
;MGCSPVAAASMITPFVPSPGSDRVSRSNPGAWLILRPHGFSVSSWKPWGRLEAWRERGPIDGLGYKFELMTENGPTNGIPIAEATLSVKKGGQFCIDKRDS
;
A
#
# COMPACT_ATOMS: atom_id res chain seq x y z
N MET A 1 12.46 14.40 -24.78
CA MET A 1 12.78 13.59 -23.58
C MET A 1 11.63 13.76 -22.60
N GLY A 2 10.88 12.71 -22.31
CA GLY A 2 9.84 12.73 -21.27
C GLY A 2 10.05 11.52 -20.38
N CYS A 3 10.02 11.73 -19.06
CA CYS A 3 10.03 10.63 -18.10
C CYS A 3 8.61 10.05 -18.07
N SER A 4 8.42 8.84 -18.61
CA SER A 4 7.14 8.15 -18.50
C SER A 4 6.95 7.67 -17.07
N PRO A 5 5.85 8.04 -16.38
CA PRO A 5 5.65 7.64 -15.01
C PRO A 5 5.43 6.12 -14.93
N VAL A 6 6.16 5.44 -14.04
CA VAL A 6 6.11 3.96 -13.90
C VAL A 6 5.06 3.48 -12.89
N ALA A 7 4.61 4.38 -12.00
CA ALA A 7 3.57 4.13 -11.02
C ALA A 7 2.96 5.45 -10.53
N ALA A 8 1.76 5.37 -9.96
CA ALA A 8 1.13 6.44 -9.20
C ALA A 8 0.50 5.85 -7.93
N ALA A 9 0.25 6.68 -6.92
CA ALA A 9 -0.45 6.27 -5.70
C ALA A 9 -1.58 7.25 -5.39
N SER A 10 -2.74 6.73 -5.01
CA SER A 10 -3.88 7.53 -4.55
C SER A 10 -4.32 7.04 -3.17
N MET A 11 -4.57 7.95 -2.24
CA MET A 11 -5.05 7.59 -0.91
C MET A 11 -6.52 7.16 -0.99
N ILE A 12 -6.84 6.01 -0.40
CA ILE A 12 -8.21 5.47 -0.34
C ILE A 12 -8.77 5.50 1.09
N THR A 13 -7.91 5.36 2.10
CA THR A 13 -8.29 5.49 3.49
C THR A 13 -7.28 6.40 4.18
N PRO A 14 -7.72 7.57 4.69
CA PRO A 14 -6.82 8.45 5.41
C PRO A 14 -6.34 7.81 6.71
N PHE A 15 -5.22 8.32 7.21
CA PHE A 15 -4.68 7.95 8.52
C PHE A 15 -5.56 8.55 9.63
N VAL A 16 -6.67 7.88 9.93
CA VAL A 16 -7.60 8.31 10.98
C VAL A 16 -7.22 7.63 12.29
N PRO A 17 -6.83 8.39 13.33
CA PRO A 17 -6.55 7.83 14.64
C PRO A 17 -7.78 7.15 15.24
N SER A 18 -7.56 6.11 16.04
CA SER A 18 -8.65 5.45 16.77
C SER A 18 -9.21 6.41 17.84
N PRO A 19 -10.53 6.44 18.12
CA PRO A 19 -11.10 7.32 19.14
C PRO A 19 -10.37 7.19 20.50
N GLY A 20 -9.95 8.31 21.07
CA GLY A 20 -9.18 8.33 22.33
C GLY A 20 -7.70 7.96 22.18
N SER A 21 -7.17 7.87 20.95
CA SER A 21 -5.76 7.59 20.67
C SER A 21 -5.27 8.38 19.44
N ASP A 22 -3.97 8.61 19.36
CA ASP A 22 -3.26 9.13 18.18
C ASP A 22 -2.84 8.00 17.21
N ARG A 23 -3.25 6.75 17.48
CA ARG A 23 -2.78 5.57 16.74
C ARG A 23 -3.75 5.17 15.63
N VAL A 24 -3.21 5.09 14.42
CA VAL A 24 -3.79 4.35 13.29
C VAL A 24 -3.55 2.87 13.55
N SER A 25 -4.62 2.12 13.78
CA SER A 25 -4.54 0.73 14.25
C SER A 25 -4.78 -0.26 13.10
N ARG A 26 -4.42 -1.54 13.32
CA ARG A 26 -4.63 -2.59 12.31
C ARG A 26 -6.09 -2.75 11.86
N SER A 27 -7.05 -2.43 12.73
CA SER A 27 -8.48 -2.48 12.41
C SER A 27 -8.95 -1.28 11.59
N ASN A 28 -8.16 -0.20 11.52
CA ASN A 28 -8.43 0.98 10.69
C ASN A 28 -7.11 1.50 10.10
N PRO A 29 -6.48 0.75 9.18
CA PRO A 29 -5.20 1.13 8.60
C PRO A 29 -5.38 2.31 7.64
N GLY A 30 -4.35 3.13 7.52
CA GLY A 30 -4.26 4.04 6.38
C GLY A 30 -3.94 3.21 5.13
N ALA A 31 -4.51 3.58 3.99
CA ALA A 31 -4.41 2.78 2.79
C ALA A 31 -4.23 3.63 1.53
N TRP A 32 -3.36 3.15 0.65
CA TRP A 32 -3.12 3.67 -0.69
C TRP A 32 -3.46 2.63 -1.75
N LEU A 33 -4.03 3.11 -2.85
CA LEU A 33 -4.16 2.39 -4.10
C LEU A 33 -2.94 2.69 -4.96
N ILE A 34 -2.16 1.65 -5.28
CA ILE A 34 -1.05 1.74 -6.21
C ILE A 34 -1.59 1.48 -7.61
N LEU A 35 -1.31 2.42 -8.50
CA LEU A 35 -1.73 2.41 -9.90
C LEU A 35 -0.52 2.18 -10.79
N ARG A 36 -0.72 1.42 -11.86
CA ARG A 36 0.27 1.23 -12.92
C ARG A 36 -0.27 1.78 -14.25
N PRO A 37 0.60 2.25 -15.15
CA PRO A 37 0.21 2.54 -16.53
C PRO A 37 -0.31 1.27 -17.21
N HIS A 38 -1.28 1.43 -18.10
CA HIS A 38 -1.85 0.36 -18.89
C HIS A 38 -1.88 0.76 -20.36
N GLY A 39 -1.03 0.15 -21.18
CA GLY A 39 -0.89 0.51 -22.60
C GLY A 39 0.06 1.69 -22.84
N PHE A 40 0.05 2.22 -24.06
CA PHE A 40 1.02 3.22 -24.53
C PHE A 40 0.64 4.68 -24.21
N SER A 41 -0.55 4.92 -23.67
CA SER A 41 -1.03 6.26 -23.30
C SER A 41 -0.96 6.47 -21.79
N VAL A 42 -0.52 7.66 -21.37
CA VAL A 42 -0.52 8.13 -19.97
C VAL A 42 -1.94 8.29 -19.41
N SER A 43 -2.97 8.25 -20.27
CA SER A 43 -4.38 8.40 -19.88
C SER A 43 -5.02 7.15 -19.27
N SER A 44 -4.36 5.98 -19.34
CA SER A 44 -4.92 4.72 -18.85
C SER A 44 -4.14 4.19 -17.66
N TRP A 45 -4.54 4.59 -16.45
CA TRP A 45 -4.06 4.04 -15.19
C TRP A 45 -4.97 2.90 -14.74
N LYS A 46 -4.39 1.78 -14.35
CA LYS A 46 -5.13 0.68 -13.75
C LYS A 46 -4.68 0.42 -12.31
N PRO A 47 -5.60 0.08 -11.40
CA PRO A 47 -5.26 -0.50 -10.12
C PRO A 47 -4.27 -1.65 -10.28
N TRP A 48 -3.22 -1.64 -9.47
CA TRP A 48 -2.24 -2.72 -9.39
C TRP A 48 -2.29 -3.41 -8.03
N GLY A 49 -2.36 -2.62 -6.95
CA GLY A 49 -2.44 -3.19 -5.62
C GLY A 49 -2.85 -2.18 -4.56
N ARG A 50 -3.09 -2.68 -3.37
CA ARG A 50 -3.46 -1.91 -2.18
C ARG A 50 -2.35 -2.05 -1.14
N LEU A 51 -1.79 -0.93 -0.72
CA LEU A 51 -0.83 -0.85 0.38
C LEU A 51 -1.53 -0.31 1.62
N GLU A 52 -1.56 -1.10 2.68
CA GLU A 52 -2.05 -0.70 4.00
C GLU A 52 -0.89 -0.50 4.96
N ALA A 53 -1.03 0.47 5.86
CA ALA A 53 -0.07 0.75 6.91
C ALA A 53 -0.78 1.10 8.23
N TRP A 54 -0.26 0.57 9.33
CA TRP A 54 -0.76 0.81 10.69
C TRP A 54 0.37 0.81 11.71
N ARG A 55 0.12 1.38 12.88
CA ARG A 55 1.04 1.30 14.02
C ARG A 55 0.72 0.05 14.84
N GLU A 56 1.72 -0.78 15.07
CA GLU A 56 1.57 -1.99 15.91
C GLU A 56 1.33 -1.62 17.38
N ARG A 57 0.69 -2.54 18.10
CA ARG A 57 0.58 -2.48 19.57
C ARG A 57 1.73 -3.27 20.19
N GLY A 58 2.42 -2.67 21.15
CA GLY A 58 3.45 -3.37 21.92
C GLY A 58 4.50 -2.42 22.50
N PRO A 59 5.51 -2.98 23.20
CA PRO A 59 6.61 -2.21 23.79
C PRO A 59 7.51 -1.53 22.76
N ILE A 60 7.50 -2.05 21.53
CA ILE A 60 8.29 -1.55 20.40
C ILE A 60 7.33 -0.91 19.41
N ASP A 61 7.58 0.35 19.07
CA ASP A 61 6.86 1.02 17.99
C ASP A 61 7.26 0.41 16.64
N GLY A 62 6.38 -0.47 16.14
CA GLY A 62 6.43 -1.08 14.82
C GLY A 62 5.47 -0.42 13.85
N LEU A 63 5.87 -0.35 12.58
CA LEU A 63 5.02 -0.02 11.44
C LEU A 63 4.61 -1.33 10.77
N GLY A 64 3.38 -1.75 10.99
CA GLY A 64 2.80 -2.86 10.25
C GLY A 64 2.43 -2.41 8.84
N TYR A 65 2.63 -3.28 7.87
CA TYR A 65 2.20 -3.06 6.50
C TYR A 65 1.65 -4.35 5.88
N LYS A 66 0.74 -4.17 4.92
CA LYS A 66 0.20 -5.25 4.10
C LYS A 66 0.08 -4.76 2.67
N PHE A 67 0.52 -5.57 1.72
CA PHE A 67 0.32 -5.30 0.31
C PHE A 67 -0.49 -6.43 -0.35
N GLU A 68 -1.57 -6.03 -1.01
CA GLU A 68 -2.43 -6.93 -1.76
C GLU A 68 -2.37 -6.60 -3.25
N LEU A 69 -2.15 -7.62 -4.08
CA LEU A 69 -2.28 -7.49 -5.53
C LEU A 69 -3.76 -7.49 -5.90
N MET A 70 -4.22 -6.48 -6.64
CA MET A 70 -5.62 -6.39 -7.03
C MET A 70 -5.92 -7.36 -8.18
N THR A 71 -7.00 -8.13 -8.05
CA THR A 71 -7.53 -8.95 -9.14
C THR A 71 -8.47 -8.13 -10.02
N GLU A 72 -8.77 -8.60 -11.23
CA GLU A 72 -9.68 -7.91 -12.15
C GLU A 72 -11.10 -7.73 -11.59
N ASN A 73 -11.43 -8.47 -10.53
CA ASN A 73 -12.72 -8.43 -9.84
C ASN A 73 -12.87 -7.26 -8.84
N GLY A 74 -11.90 -6.34 -8.78
CA GLY A 74 -12.01 -5.10 -8.02
C GLY A 74 -11.29 -5.09 -6.67
N PRO A 75 -11.40 -3.99 -5.89
CA PRO A 75 -10.50 -3.68 -4.78
C PRO A 75 -10.64 -4.54 -3.52
N THR A 76 -11.70 -5.32 -3.42
CA THR A 76 -12.03 -6.13 -2.24
C THR A 76 -11.55 -7.57 -2.33
N ASN A 77 -11.12 -8.02 -3.52
CA ASN A 77 -10.62 -9.38 -3.77
C ASN A 77 -9.13 -9.35 -4.12
N GLY A 78 -8.34 -8.69 -3.26
CA GLY A 78 -6.89 -8.64 -3.39
C GLY A 78 -6.23 -9.93 -2.90
N ILE A 79 -5.11 -10.32 -3.53
CA ILE A 79 -4.28 -11.43 -3.10
C ILE A 79 -3.17 -10.84 -2.21
N PRO A 80 -3.10 -11.16 -0.90
CA PRO A 80 -2.02 -10.68 -0.05
C PRO A 80 -0.70 -11.33 -0.49
N ILE A 81 0.27 -10.51 -0.88
CA ILE A 81 1.60 -10.99 -1.30
C ILE A 81 2.69 -10.60 -0.30
N ALA A 82 2.42 -9.65 0.59
CA ALA A 82 3.34 -9.29 1.66
C ALA A 82 2.59 -8.75 2.88
N GLU A 83 3.04 -9.15 4.06
CA GLU A 83 2.59 -8.62 5.34
C GLU A 83 3.72 -8.77 6.36
N ALA A 84 4.15 -7.68 6.98
CA ALA A 84 5.18 -7.71 8.01
C ALA A 84 5.18 -6.44 8.88
N THR A 85 6.12 -6.37 9.82
CA THR A 85 6.34 -5.22 10.69
C THR A 85 7.75 -4.67 10.49
N LEU A 86 7.86 -3.36 10.27
CA LEU A 86 9.12 -2.62 10.21
C LEU A 86 9.36 -1.87 11.51
N SER A 87 10.64 -1.68 11.86
CA SER A 87 10.99 -0.80 12.96
C SER A 87 10.81 0.66 12.53
N VAL A 88 10.04 1.45 13.27
CA VAL A 88 9.89 2.89 12.97
C VAL A 88 11.23 3.64 13.14
N LYS A 89 12.12 3.13 14.01
CA LYS A 89 13.44 3.74 14.26
C LYS A 89 14.47 3.41 13.18
N LYS A 90 14.48 2.16 12.72
CA LYS A 90 15.47 1.70 11.72
C LYS A 90 14.95 1.83 10.28
N GLY A 91 13.65 2.03 10.10
CA GLY A 91 12.99 1.98 8.80
C GLY A 91 13.00 0.57 8.21
N GLY A 92 12.84 0.52 6.89
CA GLY A 92 12.91 -0.72 6.12
C GLY A 92 12.72 -0.46 4.63
N GLN A 93 12.90 -1.52 3.85
CA GLN A 93 12.69 -1.52 2.41
C GLN A 93 11.66 -2.59 2.07
N PHE A 94 10.74 -2.23 1.17
CA PHE A 94 9.75 -3.13 0.62
C PHE A 94 9.90 -3.10 -0.91
N CYS A 95 10.13 -4.26 -1.50
CA CYS A 95 10.29 -4.42 -2.95
C CYS A 95 9.26 -5.40 -3.49
N ILE A 96 8.67 -5.04 -4.63
CA ILE A 96 7.78 -5.92 -5.36
C ILE A 96 8.33 -6.03 -6.78
N ASP A 97 8.87 -7.19 -7.09
CA ASP A 97 9.34 -7.47 -8.44
C ASP A 97 8.16 -7.95 -9.29
N LYS A 98 7.88 -7.21 -10.36
CA LYS A 98 6.97 -7.69 -11.40
C LYS A 98 7.81 -8.55 -12.35
N ARG A 99 7.52 -9.85 -12.43
CA ARG A 99 7.99 -10.65 -13.57
C ARG A 99 7.22 -10.19 -14.81
N ASP A 100 7.93 -9.71 -15.82
CA ASP A 100 7.34 -9.55 -17.14
C ASP A 100 7.15 -10.95 -17.73
N SER A 101 5.88 -11.35 -17.86
CA SER A 101 5.44 -12.48 -18.66
C SER A 101 5.18 -12.04 -20.09
#